data_AF-A0A137NQY8-F1
#
_entry.id   AF-A0A137NQY8-F1
#
_cell.length_a   1.000
_cell.length_b   1.000
_cell.length_c   1.000
_cell.angle_alpha   90.00
_cell.angle_beta   90.00
_cell.angle_gamma   90.00
#
_symmetry.space_group_name_H-M   'P 1'
#
loop_
_entity.id
_entity.type
_entity.pdbx_description
1 polymer ?
#
loop_
_entity_poly.entity_id
_entity_poly.type
_entity_poly.pdbx_seq_one_letter_code
_entity_poly.pdbx_strand_id
1 'polypeptide(L)'
;MSETAVSTITEVIGSDLKSFGSLTWIAGGYLLTTVAFTPLFGKLSDIFGRKPLEIFSIALFAIGSLGCALANSMVLLIIFRAIAGIGGGGIISMSFVMVSDVIPLEDRSTYLSIISATFAIAQVLGPIIGGALAEVNWR
;
A
#
# COMPACT_ATOMS: atom_id res chain seq x y z
N MET A 1 5.65 4.55 0.50
CA MET A 1 4.80 5.73 0.80
C MET A 1 3.36 5.26 0.85
N SER A 2 2.78 5.13 2.05
CA SER A 2 1.42 4.61 2.26
C SER A 2 0.36 5.61 1.78
N GLU A 3 -0.90 5.18 1.67
CA GLU A 3 -2.02 6.04 1.27
C GLU A 3 -2.18 7.24 2.22
N THR A 4 -1.99 7.01 3.52
CA THR A 4 -2.00 8.02 4.58
C THR A 4 -0.85 9.02 4.52
N ALA A 5 0.31 8.63 3.97
CA ALA A 5 1.40 9.58 3.69
C ALA A 5 1.08 10.44 2.46
N VAL A 6 0.30 9.93 1.49
CA VAL A 6 -0.11 10.73 0.30
C VAL A 6 -1.06 11.82 0.67
N SER A 7 -2.10 11.55 1.45
CA SER A 7 -3.09 12.57 1.80
C SER A 7 -2.44 13.81 2.39
N THR A 8 -1.41 13.62 3.22
CA THR A 8 -0.64 14.70 3.86
C THR A 8 0.26 15.45 2.88
N ILE A 9 0.90 14.74 1.93
CA ILE A 9 1.85 15.33 0.98
C ILE A 9 1.15 15.88 -0.28
N THR A 10 -0.12 15.53 -0.51
CA THR A 10 -0.95 15.96 -1.66
C THR A 10 -1.10 17.48 -1.71
N GLU A 11 -1.16 18.16 -0.55
CA GLU A 11 -1.23 19.63 -0.49
C GLU A 11 0.07 20.30 -0.98
N VAL A 12 1.23 19.72 -0.64
CA VAL A 12 2.57 20.21 -1.03
C VAL A 12 2.88 19.90 -2.51
N ILE A 13 2.55 18.68 -2.98
CA ILE A 13 2.69 18.29 -4.39
C ILE A 13 1.74 19.10 -5.29
N GLY A 14 0.51 19.38 -4.79
CA GLY A 14 -0.47 20.20 -5.49
C GLY A 14 0.00 21.65 -5.71
N SER A 15 0.72 22.23 -4.75
CA SER A 15 1.30 23.57 -4.89
C SER A 15 2.50 23.63 -5.85
N ASP A 16 3.33 22.59 -5.90
CA ASP A 16 4.56 22.58 -6.71
C ASP A 16 4.34 22.18 -8.18
N LEU A 17 3.37 21.30 -8.48
CA LEU A 17 3.18 20.75 -9.83
C LEU A 17 2.04 21.38 -10.65
N LYS A 18 1.29 22.34 -10.11
CA LYS A 18 0.17 23.06 -10.78
C LYS A 18 -0.84 22.16 -11.53
N SER A 19 -0.96 20.88 -11.18
CA SER A 19 -1.89 19.92 -11.80
C SER A 19 -2.84 19.32 -10.77
N PHE A 20 -3.84 20.11 -10.37
CA PHE A 20 -4.90 19.67 -9.45
C PHE A 20 -5.72 18.49 -10.01
N GLY A 21 -5.77 18.30 -11.33
CA GLY A 21 -6.52 17.20 -11.97
C GLY A 21 -5.86 15.82 -11.84
N SER A 22 -4.55 15.75 -11.55
CA SER A 22 -3.81 14.48 -11.48
C SER A 22 -3.67 13.92 -10.05
N LEU A 23 -4.02 14.70 -9.01
CA LEU A 23 -3.94 14.26 -7.60
C LEU A 23 -4.90 13.09 -7.32
N THR A 24 -6.10 13.12 -7.91
CA THR A 24 -7.08 12.03 -7.82
C THR A 24 -6.53 10.71 -8.33
N TRP A 25 -5.66 10.73 -9.35
CA TRP A 25 -5.08 9.52 -9.93
C TRP A 25 -3.96 8.90 -9.07
N ILE A 26 -3.37 9.66 -8.14
CA ILE A 26 -2.36 9.13 -7.22
C ILE A 26 -3.02 8.19 -6.19
N ALA A 27 -4.06 8.69 -5.50
CA ALA A 27 -4.82 7.89 -4.55
C ALA A 27 -5.69 6.85 -5.27
N GLY A 28 -6.40 7.29 -6.32
CA GLY A 28 -7.27 6.43 -7.12
C GLY A 28 -6.52 5.31 -7.82
N GLY A 29 -5.31 5.56 -8.36
CA GLY A 29 -4.50 4.55 -9.02
C GLY A 29 -4.05 3.44 -8.07
N TYR A 30 -3.63 3.80 -6.85
CA TYR A 30 -3.29 2.84 -5.81
C TYR A 30 -4.52 1.99 -5.39
N LEU A 31 -5.66 2.64 -5.13
CA LEU A 31 -6.89 1.93 -4.74
C LEU A 31 -7.42 1.03 -5.86
N LEU A 32 -7.44 1.51 -7.10
CA LEU A 32 -7.89 0.75 -8.27
C LEU A 32 -7.06 -0.52 -8.45
N THR A 33 -5.74 -0.44 -8.42
CA THR A 33 -4.90 -1.64 -8.57
C THR A 33 -4.99 -2.54 -7.36
N THR A 34 -5.06 -1.98 -6.14
CA THR A 34 -5.26 -2.77 -4.92
C THR A 34 -6.53 -3.61 -5.02
N VAL A 35 -7.67 -3.00 -5.32
CA VAL A 35 -8.96 -3.69 -5.42
C VAL A 35 -8.98 -4.68 -6.59
N ALA A 36 -8.44 -4.31 -7.75
CA ALA A 36 -8.42 -5.18 -8.93
C ALA A 36 -7.55 -6.43 -8.75
N PHE A 37 -6.42 -6.32 -8.06
CA PHE A 37 -5.47 -7.42 -7.91
C PHE A 37 -5.69 -8.28 -6.66
N THR A 38 -6.35 -7.75 -5.63
CA THR A 38 -6.71 -8.51 -4.40
C THR A 38 -7.29 -9.91 -4.69
N PRO A 39 -8.32 -10.09 -5.55
CA PRO A 39 -8.86 -11.41 -5.85
C PRO A 39 -7.92 -12.27 -6.71
N LEU A 40 -7.05 -11.64 -7.51
CA LEU A 40 -6.08 -12.33 -8.35
C LEU A 40 -5.01 -13.01 -7.49
N PHE A 41 -4.54 -12.33 -6.45
CA PHE A 41 -3.60 -12.90 -5.48
C PHE A 41 -4.19 -14.13 -4.75
N GLY A 42 -5.50 -14.13 -4.46
CA GLY A 42 -6.17 -15.30 -3.89
C GLY A 42 -5.98 -16.56 -4.72
N LYS A 43 -6.36 -16.52 -6.00
CA LYS A 43 -6.19 -17.66 -6.92
C LYS A 43 -4.73 -18.00 -7.20
N LEU A 44 -3.86 -16.99 -7.31
CA LEU A 44 -2.42 -17.21 -7.50
C LEU A 44 -1.79 -17.91 -6.30
N SER A 45 -2.29 -17.67 -5.08
CA SER A 45 -1.79 -18.31 -3.86
C SER A 45 -2.07 -19.80 -3.80
N ASP A 46 -3.18 -20.24 -4.41
CA ASP A 46 -3.54 -21.65 -4.48
C ASP A 46 -2.62 -22.42 -5.44
N ILE A 47 -2.05 -21.74 -6.44
CA ILE A 47 -1.19 -22.34 -7.47
C ILE A 47 0.29 -22.29 -7.07
N PHE A 48 0.78 -21.13 -6.62
CA PHE A 48 2.21 -20.90 -6.35
C PHE A 48 2.60 -21.10 -4.88
N GLY A 49 1.62 -21.33 -4.01
CA GLY A 49 1.79 -21.44 -2.57
C GLY A 49 1.80 -20.09 -1.86
N ARG A 50 1.42 -20.12 -0.57
CA ARG A 50 1.22 -18.92 0.26
C ARG A 50 2.50 -18.09 0.46
N LYS A 51 3.59 -18.74 0.88
CA LYS A 51 4.84 -18.07 1.30
C LYS A 51 5.59 -17.35 0.16
N PRO A 52 5.79 -17.95 -1.03
CA PRO A 52 6.45 -17.27 -2.14
C PRO A 52 5.67 -16.05 -2.63
N LEU A 53 4.33 -16.14 -2.63
CA LEU A 53 3.47 -15.06 -3.07
C LEU A 53 3.48 -13.86 -2.11
N GLU A 54 3.55 -14.14 -0.80
CA GLU A 54 3.68 -13.08 0.22
C GLU A 54 5.01 -12.34 0.07
N ILE A 55 6.12 -13.06 -0.09
CA ILE A 55 7.44 -12.46 -0.31
C ILE A 55 7.47 -11.64 -1.61
N PHE A 56 6.85 -12.14 -2.68
CA PHE A 56 6.73 -11.41 -3.94
C PHE A 56 5.95 -10.11 -3.78
N SER A 57 4.83 -10.15 -3.04
CA SER A 57 3.99 -8.96 -2.79
C SER A 57 4.74 -7.90 -1.99
N ILE A 58 5.51 -8.32 -0.96
CA ILE A 58 6.40 -7.44 -0.19
C ILE A 58 7.47 -6.81 -1.08
N ALA A 59 8.14 -7.61 -1.92
CA ALA A 59 9.17 -7.12 -2.84
C ALA A 59 8.59 -6.10 -3.84
N LEU A 60 7.41 -6.38 -4.40
CA LEU A 60 6.74 -5.49 -5.34
C LEU A 60 6.33 -4.17 -4.67
N PHE A 61 5.80 -4.23 -3.45
CA PHE A 61 5.46 -3.05 -2.66
C PHE A 61 6.70 -2.20 -2.32
N ALA A 62 7.81 -2.84 -1.97
CA ALA A 62 9.07 -2.15 -1.68
C ALA A 62 9.62 -1.44 -2.93
N ILE A 63 9.65 -2.12 -4.08
CA ILE A 63 10.09 -1.53 -5.35
C ILE A 63 9.19 -0.37 -5.76
N GLY A 64 7.87 -0.53 -5.67
CA GLY A 64 6.91 0.54 -5.96
C GLY A 64 7.08 1.74 -5.02
N SER A 65 7.33 1.50 -3.74
CA SER A 65 7.59 2.56 -2.75
C SER A 65 8.90 3.30 -3.01
N LEU A 66 9.98 2.60 -3.37
CA LEU A 66 11.25 3.20 -3.75
C LEU A 66 11.11 4.01 -5.04
N GLY A 67 10.38 3.48 -6.02
CA GLY A 67 10.08 4.19 -7.27
C GLY A 67 9.28 5.47 -7.05
N CYS A 68 8.35 5.48 -6.08
CA CYS A 68 7.63 6.70 -5.70
C CYS A 68 8.57 7.78 -5.12
N ALA A 69 9.59 7.38 -4.34
CA ALA A 69 10.56 8.34 -3.78
C ALA A 69 11.50 8.93 -4.83
N LEU A 70 11.79 8.19 -5.90
CA LEU A 70 12.67 8.62 -7.00
C LEU A 70 11.92 9.27 -8.18
N ALA A 71 10.58 9.39 -8.11
CA ALA A 71 9.77 9.85 -9.22
C ALA A 71 9.92 11.36 -9.45
N ASN A 72 10.42 11.74 -10.64
CA ASN A 72 10.58 13.14 -11.06
C ASN A 72 9.40 13.69 -11.88
N SER A 73 8.33 12.90 -12.07
CA SER A 73 7.16 13.28 -12.86
C SER A 73 5.89 12.67 -12.29
N MET A 74 4.79 13.41 -12.39
CA MET A 74 3.46 13.00 -11.92
C MET A 74 3.01 11.66 -12.52
N VAL A 75 3.28 11.45 -13.80
CA VAL A 75 2.92 10.20 -14.51
C VAL A 75 3.73 9.03 -13.95
N LEU A 76 5.03 9.24 -13.71
CA LEU A 76 5.90 8.22 -13.15
C LEU A 76 5.47 7.84 -11.73
N LEU A 77 5.06 8.84 -10.94
CA LEU A 77 4.56 8.66 -9.58
C LEU A 77 3.25 7.84 -9.57
N ILE A 78 2.32 8.10 -10.51
CA ILE A 78 1.09 7.31 -10.69
C ILE A 78 1.41 5.86 -11.08
N ILE A 79 2.39 5.64 -11.97
CA ILE A 79 2.79 4.27 -12.38
C ILE A 79 3.40 3.51 -11.19
N PHE A 80 4.32 4.11 -10.46
CA PHE A 80 4.91 3.47 -9.27
C PHE A 80 3.88 3.25 -8.16
N ARG A 81 2.86 4.12 -8.08
CA ARG A 81 1.70 3.92 -7.20
C ARG A 81 0.84 2.74 -7.59
N ALA A 82 0.57 2.58 -8.88
CA ALA A 82 -0.14 1.43 -9.39
C ALA A 82 0.59 0.14 -9.01
N ILE A 83 1.92 0.09 -9.21
CA ILE A 83 2.78 -1.04 -8.83
C ILE A 83 2.75 -1.29 -7.31
N ALA A 84 2.88 -0.24 -6.50
CA ALA A 84 2.78 -0.34 -5.05
C ALA A 84 1.39 -0.84 -4.61
N GLY A 85 0.31 -0.45 -5.29
CA GLY A 85 -1.05 -0.94 -5.01
C GLY A 85 -1.22 -2.42 -5.29
N ILE A 86 -0.61 -2.93 -6.37
CA ILE A 86 -0.58 -4.38 -6.65
C ILE A 86 0.08 -5.12 -5.48
N GLY A 87 1.24 -4.67 -5.02
CA GLY A 87 1.93 -5.27 -3.88
C GLY A 87 1.16 -5.14 -2.57
N GLY A 88 0.56 -3.96 -2.31
CA GLY A 88 -0.19 -3.68 -1.08
C GLY A 88 -1.46 -4.53 -0.93
N GLY A 89 -2.23 -4.68 -2.01
CA GLY A 89 -3.40 -5.57 -2.02
C GLY A 89 -3.01 -7.04 -1.86
N GLY A 90 -1.89 -7.45 -2.45
CA GLY A 90 -1.32 -8.79 -2.28
C GLY A 90 -0.98 -9.10 -0.82
N ILE A 91 -0.26 -8.20 -0.15
CA ILE A 91 0.15 -8.37 1.26
C ILE A 91 -1.07 -8.52 2.18
N ILE A 92 -2.05 -7.61 2.08
CA ILE A 92 -3.22 -7.65 2.97
C ILE A 92 -4.02 -8.94 2.76
N SER A 93 -4.28 -9.29 1.49
CA SER A 93 -5.02 -10.50 1.13
C SER A 93 -4.32 -11.76 1.62
N MET A 94 -3.03 -11.91 1.33
CA MET A 94 -2.23 -13.06 1.71
C MET A 94 -2.01 -13.17 3.21
N SER A 95 -1.85 -12.05 3.92
CA SER A 95 -1.77 -12.03 5.38
C SER A 95 -3.04 -12.62 6.02
N PHE A 96 -4.24 -12.23 5.56
CA PHE A 96 -5.49 -12.79 6.06
C PHE A 96 -5.66 -14.28 5.72
N VAL A 97 -5.23 -14.64 4.53
CA VAL A 97 -5.29 -15.99 3.98
C VAL A 97 -4.32 -16.90 4.76
N MET A 98 -3.09 -16.48 5.06
CA MET A 98 -2.14 -17.23 5.89
C MET A 98 -2.62 -17.41 7.34
N VAL A 99 -3.14 -16.36 7.98
CA VAL A 99 -3.72 -16.47 9.33
C VAL A 99 -4.85 -17.49 9.33
N SER A 100 -5.63 -17.49 8.26
CA SER A 100 -6.72 -18.43 8.09
C SER A 100 -6.25 -19.88 8.01
N ASP A 101 -5.14 -20.16 7.33
CA ASP A 101 -4.64 -21.52 7.18
C ASP A 101 -3.87 -22.04 8.42
N VAL A 102 -3.19 -21.15 9.14
CA VAL A 102 -2.29 -21.53 10.25
C VAL A 102 -3.02 -21.56 11.59
N ILE A 103 -4.00 -20.66 11.80
CA ILE A 103 -4.64 -20.46 13.10
C ILE A 103 -6.00 -21.18 13.14
N PRO A 104 -6.28 -21.96 14.19
CA PRO A 104 -7.59 -22.58 14.38
C PRO A 104 -8.70 -21.52 14.46
N LEU A 105 -9.93 -21.91 14.07
CA LEU A 105 -11.09 -21.01 13.94
C LEU A 105 -11.41 -20.21 15.22
N GLU A 106 -11.11 -20.80 16.38
CA GLU A 106 -11.37 -20.28 17.73
C GLU A 106 -10.56 -18.99 17.98
N ASP A 107 -9.26 -19.04 17.67
CA ASP A 107 -8.34 -17.92 17.90
C ASP A 107 -8.25 -16.97 16.71
N ARG A 108 -8.74 -17.38 15.53
CA ARG A 108 -8.62 -16.61 14.28
C ARG A 108 -9.13 -15.17 14.46
N SER A 109 -10.22 -14.96 15.20
CA SER A 109 -10.78 -13.62 15.45
C SER A 109 -9.78 -12.69 16.17
N THR A 110 -9.07 -13.21 17.18
CA THR A 110 -8.03 -12.49 17.92
C THR A 110 -6.88 -12.10 16.99
N TYR A 111 -6.36 -13.02 16.20
CA TYR A 111 -5.26 -12.73 15.28
C TYR A 111 -5.64 -11.75 14.16
N LEU A 112 -6.85 -11.88 13.59
CA LEU A 112 -7.37 -10.93 12.62
C LEU A 112 -7.56 -9.54 13.22
N SER A 113 -7.98 -9.46 14.48
CA SER A 113 -8.11 -8.18 15.19
C SER A 113 -6.75 -7.54 15.52
N ILE A 114 -5.70 -8.32 15.81
CA ILE A 114 -4.32 -7.82 15.96
C ILE A 114 -3.81 -7.21 14.65
N ILE A 115 -4.05 -7.88 13.51
CA ILE A 115 -3.68 -7.35 12.18
C ILE A 115 -4.42 -6.03 11.93
N SER A 116 -5.73 -6.00 12.21
CA SER A 116 -6.56 -4.80 12.03
C SER A 116 -6.13 -3.66 12.94
N ALA A 117 -5.77 -3.95 14.19
CA ALA A 117 -5.25 -2.97 15.14
C ALA A 117 -3.90 -2.39 14.70
N THR A 118 -3.00 -3.24 14.20
CA THR A 118 -1.72 -2.81 13.64
C THR A 118 -1.93 -1.87 12.45
N PHE A 119 -2.91 -2.19 11.59
CA PHE A 119 -3.28 -1.35 10.47
C PHE A 119 -3.83 0.00 10.91
N ALA A 120 -4.70 0.03 11.93
CA ALA A 120 -5.24 1.26 12.50
C ALA A 120 -4.14 2.15 13.10
N ILE A 121 -3.20 1.56 13.86
CA ILE A 121 -2.06 2.28 14.42
C ILE A 121 -1.18 2.85 13.31
N ALA A 122 -0.89 2.06 12.27
CA ALA A 122 -0.12 2.52 11.12
C ALA A 122 -0.81 3.67 10.37
N GLN A 123 -2.15 3.65 10.28
CA GLN A 123 -2.91 4.74 9.66
C GLN A 123 -2.88 6.04 10.48
N VAL A 124 -2.77 5.97 11.80
CA VAL A 124 -2.65 7.16 12.65
C VAL A 124 -1.22 7.71 12.63
N LEU A 125 -0.21 6.83 12.71
CA LEU A 125 1.19 7.24 12.73
C LEU A 125 1.70 7.69 11.36
N GLY A 126 1.17 7.12 10.28
CA GLY A 126 1.60 7.39 8.90
C GLY A 126 1.54 8.88 8.51
N PRO A 127 0.41 9.58 8.69
CA PRO A 127 0.29 11.01 8.42
C PRO A 127 1.17 11.86 9.32
N ILE A 128 1.29 11.50 10.61
CA ILE A 128 2.09 12.27 11.58
C ILE A 128 3.57 12.24 11.17
N ILE A 129 4.08 11.05 10.87
CA ILE A 129 5.46 10.87 10.41
C ILE A 129 5.65 11.48 9.01
N GLY A 130 4.69 11.28 8.11
CA GLY A 130 4.73 11.81 6.74
C GLY A 130 4.69 13.34 6.69
N GLY A 131 3.90 13.98 7.55
CA GLY A 131 3.81 15.43 7.70
C GLY A 131 5.08 16.02 8.33
N ALA A 132 5.59 15.39 9.39
CA ALA A 132 6.86 15.81 10.00
C ALA A 132 8.04 15.70 9.02
N LEU A 133 8.06 14.67 8.16
CA LEU A 133 9.06 14.54 7.10
C LEU A 133 8.87 15.59 6.00
N ALA A 134 7.63 15.90 5.62
CA ALA A 134 7.32 16.93 4.63
C ALA A 134 7.78 18.33 5.07
N GLU A 135 7.77 18.63 6.37
CA GLU A 135 8.29 19.89 6.91
C GLU A 135 9.82 20.01 6.84
N VAL A 136 10.56 18.89 6.89
CA VAL A 136 12.04 18.89 6.91
C VAL A 136 12.64 18.76 5.51
N ASN A 137 12.10 17.88 4.67
CA ASN A 137 12.46 17.74 3.27
C ASN A 137 11.38 16.88 2.60
N TRP A 138 10.56 17.46 1.72
CA TRP A 138 9.47 16.73 1.05
C TRP A 138 9.94 15.68 0.03
N ARG A 139 11.26 15.57 -0.18
CA ARG A 139 11.94 14.58 -1.02
C ARG A 139 12.47 13.42 -0.19
#